data_AF-A0A0Q9LJQ5-F1
#
_entry.id   AF-A0A0Q9LJQ5-F1
#
_cell.length_a   1.000
_cell.length_b   1.000
_cell.length_c   1.000
_cell.angle_alpha   90.00
_cell.angle_beta   90.00
_cell.angle_gamma   90.00
#
_symmetry.space_group_name_H-M   'P 1'
#
loop_
_entity.id
_entity.type
_entity.pdbx_description
1 polymer ?
#
loop_
_entity_poly.entity_id
_entity_poly.type
_entity_poly.pdbx_seq_one_letter_code
_entity_poly.pdbx_strand_id
1 'polypeptide(L)'
;MNEIYTTVMGRLVANPESRTTRGGVPFTAFRLASTVRRPNPQTREYEDGPTNFFNVTAFRTLGANVGNSLGKGDPVIVYGRMRVNQWMRSDNIPATSVEIDAYSVGHDLTWGTTSLVKVSRAQVDQSDRLSDDAVQSVHAELEGYSPGDPETDEYEVVPQPSGLVTQEDDERELATVSAPA
;
A
#
# COMPACT_ATOMS: atom_id res chain seq x y z
N MET A 1 -17.76 -17.23 15.11
CA MET A 1 -16.84 -16.31 14.40
C MET A 1 -15.52 -17.04 14.30
N ASN A 2 -15.26 -17.69 13.17
CA ASN A 2 -14.16 -18.66 13.05
C ASN A 2 -13.09 -18.04 12.16
N GLU A 3 -12.06 -17.46 12.78
CA GLU A 3 -10.92 -16.87 12.08
C GLU A 3 -9.70 -17.77 12.24
N ILE A 4 -8.87 -17.85 11.20
CA ILE A 4 -7.64 -18.64 11.22
C ILE A 4 -6.48 -17.70 11.53
N TYR A 5 -5.82 -17.91 12.66
CA TYR A 5 -4.58 -17.21 13.01
C TYR A 5 -3.39 -18.10 12.70
N THR A 6 -2.31 -17.49 12.22
CA THR A 6 -1.08 -18.20 11.90
C THR A 6 0.14 -17.37 12.25
N THR A 7 1.27 -18.06 12.41
CA THR A 7 2.60 -17.45 12.51
C THR A 7 3.45 -18.01 11.37
N VAL A 8 4.03 -17.13 10.57
CA VAL A 8 4.90 -17.51 9.45
C VAL A 8 6.25 -16.83 9.61
N MET A 9 7.30 -17.60 9.38
CA MET A 9 8.67 -17.10 9.29
C MET A 9 9.17 -17.24 7.86
N GLY A 10 9.91 -16.25 7.38
CA GLY A 10 10.42 -16.25 6.01
C GLY A 10 11.21 -15.01 5.68
N ARG A 11 11.47 -14.80 4.39
CA ARG A 11 12.17 -13.61 3.87
C ARG A 11 11.32 -12.82 2.91
N LEU A 12 11.47 -11.49 2.92
CA LEU A 12 10.81 -10.62 1.96
C LEU A 12 11.34 -10.89 0.54
N VAL A 13 10.43 -11.13 -0.40
CA VAL A 13 10.78 -11.39 -1.81
C VAL A 13 11.22 -10.11 -2.53
N ALA A 14 10.63 -8.98 -2.15
CA ALA A 14 10.87 -7.65 -2.70
C ALA A 14 10.72 -6.59 -1.60
N ASN A 15 11.06 -5.34 -1.91
CA ASN A 15 10.82 -4.23 -1.00
C ASN A 15 9.31 -4.11 -0.71
N PRO A 16 8.93 -3.78 0.54
CA PRO A 16 7.53 -3.59 0.88
C PRO A 16 6.94 -2.36 0.17
N GLU A 17 5.70 -2.45 -0.28
CA GLU A 17 4.97 -1.35 -0.92
C GLU A 17 4.02 -0.68 0.06
N SER A 18 4.29 0.58 0.39
CA SER A 18 3.41 1.41 1.23
C SER A 18 2.40 2.15 0.38
N ARG A 19 1.11 2.10 0.75
CA ARG A 19 0.01 2.80 0.08
C ARG A 19 -1.03 3.25 1.10
N THR A 20 -2.06 3.96 0.63
CA THR A 20 -3.21 4.37 1.42
C THR A 20 -4.49 3.85 0.76
N THR A 21 -5.42 3.31 1.55
CA THR A 21 -6.72 2.88 1.04
C THR A 21 -7.58 4.08 0.63
N ARG A 22 -8.66 3.85 -0.14
CA ARG A 22 -9.63 4.91 -0.48
C ARG A 22 -10.21 5.61 0.76
N GLY A 23 -10.27 4.93 1.90
CA GLY A 23 -10.72 5.50 3.18
C GLY A 23 -9.63 6.18 4.00
N GLY A 24 -8.46 6.47 3.41
CA GLY A 24 -7.38 7.18 4.10
C GLY A 24 -6.56 6.33 5.09
N VAL A 25 -6.74 5.00 5.10
CA VAL A 25 -6.00 4.13 6.03
C VAL A 25 -4.66 3.73 5.39
N PRO A 26 -3.50 4.09 5.97
CA PRO A 26 -2.21 3.66 5.44
C PRO A 26 -2.03 2.15 5.65
N PHE A 27 -1.40 1.49 4.68
CA PHE A 27 -1.04 0.09 4.75
C PHE A 27 0.26 -0.16 4.00
N THR A 28 0.90 -1.26 4.34
CA THR A 28 2.09 -1.76 3.65
C THR A 28 1.89 -3.22 3.31
N ALA A 29 2.09 -3.56 2.04
CA ALA A 29 1.97 -4.91 1.53
C ALA A 29 3.34 -5.44 1.09
N PHE A 30 3.61 -6.72 1.36
CA PHE A 30 4.82 -7.38 0.91
C PHE A 30 4.58 -8.87 0.68
N ARG A 31 5.47 -9.50 -0.09
CA ARG A 31 5.44 -10.94 -0.34
C ARG A 31 6.52 -11.64 0.46
N LEU A 32 6.12 -12.67 1.19
CA LEU A 32 6.99 -13.46 2.06
C LEU A 32 7.23 -14.84 1.44
N ALA A 33 8.50 -15.25 1.36
CA ALA A 33 8.91 -16.60 0.98
C ALA A 33 9.33 -17.38 2.23
N SER A 34 8.70 -18.53 2.47
CA SER A 34 9.01 -19.45 3.56
C SER A 34 9.48 -20.78 2.98
N THR A 35 10.79 -21.00 3.02
CA THR A 35 11.44 -22.21 2.50
C THR A 35 11.73 -23.16 3.65
N VAL A 36 11.22 -24.38 3.57
CA VAL A 36 11.43 -25.40 4.61
C VAL A 36 12.77 -26.09 4.34
N ARG A 37 13.72 -26.02 5.28
CA ARG A 37 14.94 -26.85 5.20
C ARG A 37 14.76 -28.17 5.95
N ARG A 38 15.09 -29.29 5.30
CA ARG A 38 15.00 -30.63 5.90
C ARG A 38 16.32 -31.39 5.72
N PRO A 39 16.74 -32.19 6.71
CA PRO A 39 17.90 -33.05 6.54
C PRO A 39 17.59 -34.14 5.51
N ASN A 40 18.48 -34.31 4.52
CA ASN A 40 18.43 -35.41 3.59
C ASN A 40 18.81 -36.72 4.33
N PRO A 41 17.99 -37.78 4.26
CA PRO A 41 18.24 -39.03 4.98
C PRO A 41 19.52 -39.76 4.56
N GLN A 42 19.97 -39.61 3.32
CA GLN A 42 21.17 -40.26 2.79
C GLN A 42 22.44 -39.45 3.07
N THR A 43 22.43 -38.15 2.81
CA THR A 43 23.62 -37.30 2.91
C THR A 43 23.78 -36.66 4.29
N ARG A 44 22.71 -36.62 5.10
CA ARG A 44 22.61 -35.88 6.38
C ARG A 44 22.84 -34.38 6.27
N GLU A 45 22.87 -33.83 5.06
CA GLU A 45 22.94 -32.40 4.81
C GLU A 45 21.54 -31.79 4.79
N TYR A 46 21.40 -30.52 5.17
CA TYR A 46 20.13 -29.81 5.08
C TYR A 46 19.90 -29.35 3.64
N GLU A 47 18.80 -29.78 3.04
CA GLU A 47 18.38 -29.37 1.71
C GLU A 47 17.16 -28.45 1.79
N ASP A 48 17.06 -27.54 0.82
CA ASP A 48 15.91 -26.66 0.67
C ASP A 48 14.75 -27.42 0.03
N GLY A 49 13.63 -27.48 0.74
CA GLY A 49 12.38 -28.04 0.24
C GLY A 49 11.54 -27.02 -0.53
N PRO A 50 10.26 -27.34 -0.79
CA PRO A 50 9.33 -26.42 -1.42
C PRO A 50 9.20 -25.10 -0.67
N THR A 51 9.13 -24.00 -1.42
CA THR A 51 8.92 -22.66 -0.87
C THR A 51 7.44 -22.30 -0.89
N ASN A 52 6.91 -21.91 0.26
CA ASN A 52 5.56 -21.37 0.39
C ASN A 52 5.61 -19.84 0.27
N PHE A 53 4.62 -19.26 -0.38
CA PHE A 53 4.54 -17.81 -0.56
C PHE A 53 3.26 -17.25 0.04
N PHE A 54 3.41 -16.13 0.76
CA PHE A 54 2.32 -15.45 1.45
C PHE A 54 2.30 -13.98 1.04
N ASN A 55 1.12 -13.44 0.75
CA ASN A 55 0.92 -12.00 0.65
C ASN A 55 0.58 -11.47 2.04
N VAL A 56 1.38 -10.55 2.56
CA VAL A 56 1.18 -10.00 3.90
C VAL A 56 0.82 -8.54 3.76
N THR A 57 -0.21 -8.11 4.49
CA THR A 57 -0.64 -6.71 4.56
C THR A 57 -0.65 -6.27 6.02
N ALA A 58 0.04 -5.19 6.32
CA ALA A 58 0.04 -4.54 7.62
C ALA A 58 -0.63 -3.17 7.53
N PHE A 59 -1.56 -2.87 8.43
CA PHE A 59 -2.32 -1.62 8.42
C PHE A 59 -1.86 -0.62 9.48
N ARG A 60 -2.27 0.64 9.30
CA ARG A 60 -2.10 1.74 10.27
C ARG A 60 -0.62 1.89 10.66
N THR A 61 -0.35 2.09 11.94
CA THR A 61 1.01 2.25 12.49
C THR A 61 1.90 1.06 12.18
N LEU A 62 1.38 -0.18 12.21
CA LEU A 62 2.19 -1.35 11.84
C LEU A 62 2.60 -1.28 10.37
N GLY A 63 1.68 -0.92 9.48
CA GLY A 63 1.97 -0.70 8.06
C GLY A 63 3.08 0.33 7.85
N ALA A 64 2.92 1.53 8.43
CA ALA A 64 3.93 2.59 8.32
C ALA A 64 5.30 2.13 8.84
N ASN A 65 5.34 1.46 9.99
CA ASN A 65 6.58 0.95 10.57
C ASN A 65 7.22 -0.13 9.71
N VAL A 66 6.44 -1.08 9.18
CA VAL A 66 6.92 -2.12 8.25
C VAL A 66 7.56 -1.49 7.01
N GLY A 67 6.90 -0.48 6.42
CA GLY A 67 7.41 0.21 5.24
C GLY A 67 8.73 0.96 5.47
N ASN A 68 8.93 1.46 6.70
CA ASN A 68 10.15 2.17 7.08
C ASN A 68 11.26 1.27 7.63
N SER A 69 10.94 0.04 8.03
CA SER A 69 11.87 -0.82 8.78
C SER A 69 12.39 -2.01 7.97
N LEU A 70 11.68 -2.44 6.93
CA LEU A 70 11.98 -3.68 6.20
C LEU A 70 12.34 -3.41 4.74
N GLY A 71 13.19 -4.27 4.20
CA GLY A 71 13.60 -4.32 2.80
C GLY A 71 13.61 -5.73 2.23
N LYS A 72 13.88 -5.83 0.93
CA LYS A 72 14.02 -7.12 0.23
C LYS A 72 15.07 -7.99 0.91
N GLY A 73 14.72 -9.25 1.16
CA GLY A 73 15.61 -10.26 1.72
C GLY A 73 15.58 -10.34 3.25
N ASP A 74 14.99 -9.36 3.93
CA ASP A 74 14.96 -9.34 5.39
C ASP A 74 14.24 -10.56 5.96
N PRO A 75 14.83 -11.23 6.96
CA PRO A 75 14.23 -12.36 7.65
C PRO A 75 13.23 -11.81 8.68
N VAL A 76 11.98 -12.28 8.60
CA VAL A 76 10.90 -11.78 9.45
C VAL A 76 10.03 -12.90 10.00
N ILE A 77 9.42 -12.61 11.15
CA ILE A 77 8.31 -13.34 11.73
C ILE A 77 7.04 -12.49 11.62
N VAL A 78 5.96 -13.11 11.14
CA VAL A 78 4.65 -12.49 10.95
C VAL A 78 3.63 -13.30 11.74
N TYR A 79 2.83 -12.61 12.56
CA TYR A 79 1.63 -13.17 13.19
C TYR A 79 0.41 -12.39 12.71
N GLY A 80 -0.66 -13.09 12.35
CA GLY A 80 -1.87 -12.45 11.86
C GLY A 80 -2.98 -13.40 11.46
N ARG A 81 -4.04 -12.82 10.92
CA ARG A 81 -5.19 -13.56 10.40
C ARG A 81 -4.92 -13.98 8.97
N MET A 82 -5.04 -15.28 8.71
CA MET A 82 -4.85 -15.87 7.39
C MET A 82 -6.17 -16.07 6.67
N ARG A 83 -6.15 -15.83 5.36
CA ARG A 83 -7.21 -16.20 4.43
C ARG A 83 -6.62 -16.86 3.19
N VAL A 84 -7.37 -17.80 2.63
CA VAL A 84 -7.05 -18.41 1.33
C VAL A 84 -8.09 -17.91 0.35
N ASN A 85 -7.65 -17.17 -0.66
CA ASN A 85 -8.51 -16.60 -1.67
C ASN A 85 -8.28 -17.32 -3.01
N GLN A 86 -9.37 -17.58 -3.72
CA GLN A 86 -9.33 -18.03 -5.10
C GLN A 86 -9.63 -16.84 -6.01
N TRP A 87 -8.88 -16.73 -7.09
CA TRP A 87 -9.05 -15.66 -8.07
C TRP A 87 -8.74 -16.19 -9.47
N MET A 88 -9.32 -15.55 -10.48
CA MET A 88 -9.03 -15.87 -11.88
C MET A 88 -7.86 -15.02 -12.35
N ARG A 89 -6.81 -15.69 -12.81
CA ARG A 89 -5.67 -15.01 -13.44
C ARG A 89 -6.07 -14.47 -14.82
N SER A 90 -5.28 -13.55 -15.35
CA SER A 90 -5.50 -12.91 -16.66
C SER A 90 -5.62 -13.90 -17.84
N ASP A 91 -5.09 -15.12 -17.67
CA ASP A 91 -5.18 -16.24 -18.61
C ASP A 91 -6.42 -17.13 -18.39
N ASN A 92 -7.38 -16.70 -17.56
CA ASN A 92 -8.55 -17.46 -17.13
C ASN A 92 -8.22 -18.77 -16.39
N ILE A 93 -7.05 -18.88 -15.77
CA ILE A 93 -6.71 -20.03 -14.91
C ILE A 93 -7.06 -19.70 -13.46
N PRO A 94 -7.83 -20.56 -12.76
CA PRO A 94 -8.05 -20.42 -11.33
C PRO A 94 -6.73 -20.51 -10.57
N ALA A 95 -6.47 -19.50 -9.74
CA ALA A 95 -5.29 -19.42 -8.90
C ALA A 95 -5.69 -19.24 -7.43
N THR A 96 -4.82 -19.71 -6.54
CA THR A 96 -5.00 -19.58 -5.09
C THR A 96 -3.93 -18.66 -4.52
N SER A 97 -4.33 -17.66 -3.75
CA SER A 97 -3.43 -16.84 -2.93
C SER A 97 -3.66 -17.13 -1.45
N VAL A 98 -2.57 -17.20 -0.69
CA VAL A 98 -2.62 -17.16 0.77
C VAL A 98 -2.27 -15.75 1.21
N GLU A 99 -3.15 -15.14 1.98
CA GLU A 99 -3.02 -13.75 2.41
C GLU A 99 -3.07 -13.67 3.94
N ILE A 100 -2.27 -12.79 4.52
CA ILE A 100 -2.18 -12.58 5.95
C ILE A 100 -2.43 -11.10 6.25
N ASP A 101 -3.47 -10.81 7.01
CA ASP A 101 -3.67 -9.53 7.68
C ASP A 101 -2.83 -9.53 8.96
N ALA A 102 -1.72 -8.79 8.95
CA ALA A 102 -0.69 -8.85 9.95
C ALA A 102 -1.06 -8.06 11.21
N TYR A 103 -0.93 -8.72 12.36
CA TYR A 103 -1.16 -8.13 13.68
C TYR A 103 0.17 -7.82 14.37
N SER A 104 1.22 -8.58 14.04
CA SER A 104 2.59 -8.32 14.46
C SER A 104 3.56 -8.73 13.36
N VAL A 105 4.60 -7.91 13.17
CA VAL A 105 5.72 -8.18 12.26
C VAL A 105 7.00 -7.77 12.97
N GLY A 106 8.03 -8.59 12.91
CA GLY A 106 9.34 -8.28 13.45
C GLY A 106 10.46 -8.97 12.68
N HIS A 107 11.67 -8.42 12.79
CA HIS A 107 12.88 -9.08 12.30
C HIS A 107 13.11 -10.41 13.05
N ASP A 108 13.47 -11.46 12.31
CA ASP A 108 13.98 -12.69 12.90
C ASP A 108 15.47 -12.53 13.23
N LEU A 109 15.74 -12.34 14.52
CA LEU A 109 17.07 -12.07 15.05
C LEU A 109 18.01 -13.28 15.01
N THR A 110 17.52 -14.46 14.60
CA THR A 110 18.39 -15.62 14.32
C THR A 110 19.42 -15.30 13.23
N TRP A 111 19.11 -14.34 12.35
CA TRP A 111 19.90 -14.00 11.16
C TRP A 111 20.56 -12.62 11.23
N GLY A 112 20.42 -11.90 12.34
CA GLY A 112 20.98 -10.55 12.44
C GLY A 112 20.52 -9.79 13.68
N THR A 113 20.92 -8.51 13.74
CA THR A 113 20.54 -7.59 14.81
C THR A 113 19.74 -6.43 14.25
N THR A 114 18.88 -5.81 15.06
CA THR A 114 18.08 -4.64 14.68
C THR A 114 18.08 -3.62 15.83
N SER A 115 17.90 -2.34 15.51
CA SER A 115 17.76 -1.27 16.50
C SER A 115 16.33 -0.73 16.48
N LEU A 116 15.66 -0.76 17.63
CA LEU A 116 14.29 -0.27 17.76
C LEU A 116 14.29 1.21 18.16
N VAL A 117 13.67 2.04 17.32
CA VAL A 117 13.34 3.42 17.66
C VAL A 117 11.86 3.47 18.03
N LYS A 118 11.55 4.09 19.19
CA LYS A 118 10.16 4.30 19.59
C LYS A 118 9.54 5.35 18.69
N VAL A 119 8.51 4.98 17.93
CA VAL A 119 7.68 5.95 17.24
C VAL A 119 6.75 6.61 18.25
N SER A 120 6.68 7.94 18.23
CA SER A 120 5.58 8.61 18.93
C SER A 120 4.29 8.11 18.28
N ARG A 121 3.31 7.70 19.08
CA ARG A 121 1.95 7.66 18.54
C ARG A 121 1.67 9.08 18.12
N ALA A 122 1.33 9.31 16.86
CA ALA A 122 0.75 10.57 16.45
C ALA A 122 -0.44 10.78 17.40
N GLN A 123 -0.25 11.66 18.39
CA GLN A 123 -1.39 12.38 18.89
C GLN A 123 -1.92 13.06 17.64
N VAL A 124 -3.19 12.81 17.31
CA VAL A 124 -3.89 13.77 16.45
C VAL A 124 -3.63 15.10 17.13
N ASP A 125 -2.83 15.95 16.49
CA ASP A 125 -2.51 17.23 17.07
C ASP A 125 -3.84 17.93 17.27
N GLN A 126 -4.23 18.06 18.53
CA GLN A 126 -5.40 18.85 18.92
C GLN A 126 -5.03 20.33 18.94
N SER A 127 -3.86 20.72 18.40
CA SER A 127 -3.64 22.07 17.93
C SER A 127 -4.85 22.46 17.09
N ASP A 128 -5.56 23.49 17.55
CA ASP A 128 -6.61 24.12 16.78
C ASP A 128 -6.04 24.43 15.40
N ARG A 129 -6.55 23.79 14.35
CA ARG A 129 -6.02 23.99 12.98
C ARG A 129 -6.18 25.45 12.55
N LEU A 130 -7.08 26.19 13.21
CA LEU A 130 -7.27 27.61 13.02
C LEU A 130 -6.13 28.43 13.64
N SER A 131 -5.33 27.89 14.56
CA SER A 131 -4.18 28.58 15.15
C SER A 131 -2.87 28.36 14.39
N ASP A 132 -2.89 27.66 13.25
CA ASP A 132 -1.73 27.51 12.39
C ASP A 132 -1.36 28.87 11.75
N ASP A 133 -0.08 29.24 11.79
CA ASP A 133 0.41 30.53 11.28
C ASP A 133 0.06 30.77 9.80
N ALA A 134 0.04 29.71 8.98
CA ALA A 134 -0.33 29.83 7.56
C ALA A 134 -1.85 30.05 7.39
N VAL A 135 -2.66 29.48 8.27
CA VAL A 135 -4.11 29.72 8.29
C VAL A 135 -4.40 31.14 8.78
N GLN A 136 -3.72 31.58 9.84
CA GLN A 136 -3.83 32.94 10.36
C GLN A 136 -3.35 34.00 9.36
N SER A 137 -2.28 33.74 8.59
CA SER A 137 -1.81 34.68 7.57
C SER A 137 -2.83 34.84 6.44
N VAL A 138 -3.46 33.75 5.99
CA VAL A 138 -4.53 33.83 4.98
C VAL A 138 -5.76 34.57 5.52
N HIS A 139 -6.16 34.30 6.76
CA HIS A 139 -7.26 35.04 7.39
C HIS A 139 -6.94 36.53 7.52
N ALA A 140 -5.72 36.90 7.91
CA ALA A 140 -5.29 38.29 8.01
C ALA A 140 -5.24 38.99 6.64
N GLU A 141 -4.82 38.29 5.58
CA GLU A 141 -4.88 38.81 4.21
C GLU A 141 -6.32 39.04 3.75
N LEU A 142 -7.25 38.14 4.10
CA LEU A 142 -8.67 38.26 3.79
C LEU A 142 -9.37 39.36 4.61
N GLU A 143 -8.98 39.59 5.87
CA GLU A 143 -9.49 40.72 6.67
C GLU A 143 -9.06 42.08 6.14
N GLY A 144 -7.93 42.14 5.42
CA GLY A 144 -7.49 43.33 4.68
C GLY A 144 -8.32 43.62 3.42
N TYR A 145 -9.14 42.66 2.98
CA TYR A 145 -10.08 42.84 1.88
C TYR A 145 -11.34 43.51 2.41
N SER A 146 -11.59 44.76 2.02
CA SER A 146 -12.89 45.38 2.29
C SER A 146 -13.95 44.51 1.60
N PRO A 147 -15.01 44.06 2.30
CA PRO A 147 -16.11 43.39 1.63
C PRO A 147 -16.64 44.37 0.59
N GLY A 148 -16.42 44.07 -0.69
CA GLY A 148 -17.18 44.72 -1.74
C GLY A 148 -18.65 44.38 -1.55
N ASP A 149 -19.52 45.21 -2.11
CA ASP A 149 -20.94 44.96 -2.03
C ASP A 149 -21.27 43.77 -2.97
N PRO A 150 -21.69 42.60 -2.45
CA PRO A 150 -21.90 41.41 -3.26
C PRO A 150 -23.02 41.59 -4.30
N GLU A 151 -23.80 42.68 -4.22
CA GLU A 151 -24.83 43.04 -5.19
C GLU A 151 -24.28 43.87 -6.38
N THR A 152 -23.09 44.47 -6.27
CA THR A 152 -22.52 45.36 -7.31
C THR A 152 -21.11 45.01 -7.77
N ASP A 153 -20.40 44.11 -7.09
CA ASP A 153 -19.11 43.60 -7.58
C ASP A 153 -19.29 42.82 -8.89
N GLU A 154 -18.49 43.17 -9.91
CA GLU A 154 -18.42 42.39 -11.16
C GLU A 154 -17.83 41.00 -10.87
N TYR A 155 -18.69 39.99 -10.85
CA TYR A 155 -18.24 38.60 -10.83
C TYR A 155 -17.57 38.28 -12.15
N GLU A 156 -16.28 37.95 -12.11
CA GLU A 156 -15.63 37.31 -13.25
C GLU A 156 -16.27 35.93 -13.43
N VAL A 157 -17.15 35.80 -14.43
CA VAL A 157 -17.73 34.51 -14.81
C VAL A 157 -16.61 33.71 -15.45
N VAL A 158 -15.88 32.95 -14.61
CA VAL A 158 -14.96 31.93 -15.09
C VAL A 158 -15.80 30.97 -15.94
N PRO A 159 -15.49 30.79 -17.24
CA PRO A 159 -16.25 29.88 -18.08
C PRO A 159 -16.27 28.51 -17.42
N GLN A 160 -17.45 27.96 -17.19
CA GLN A 160 -17.54 26.55 -16.83
C GLN A 160 -16.83 25.77 -17.94
N PRO A 161 -15.92 24.84 -17.63
CA PRO A 161 -15.30 24.00 -18.64
C PRO A 161 -16.42 23.26 -19.38
N SER A 162 -16.76 23.73 -20.58
CA SER A 162 -17.81 23.17 -21.42
C SER A 162 -17.23 21.98 -22.18
N GLY A 163 -16.96 20.92 -21.43
CA GLY A 163 -16.50 19.66 -21.96
C GLY A 163 -17.00 18.55 -21.05
N LEU A 164 -18.06 17.86 -21.49
CA LEU A 164 -18.18 16.44 -21.14
C LEU A 164 -16.88 15.81 -21.62
N VAL A 165 -16.07 15.29 -20.69
CA VAL A 165 -14.96 14.41 -21.03
C VAL A 165 -15.60 13.15 -21.62
N THR A 166 -15.78 13.14 -22.94
CA THR A 166 -16.11 11.93 -23.67
C THR A 166 -14.90 11.02 -23.61
N GLN A 167 -15.07 9.87 -22.97
CA GLN A 167 -14.17 8.74 -23.07
C GLN A 167 -14.05 8.39 -24.56
N GLU A 168 -12.94 8.73 -25.20
CA GLU A 168 -12.61 8.20 -26.52
C GLU A 168 -12.17 6.75 -26.33
N ASP A 169 -13.11 5.84 -26.59
CA ASP A 169 -12.83 4.44 -26.88
C ASP A 169 -12.03 4.38 -28.19
N ASP A 170 -10.74 4.12 -28.02
CA ASP A 170 -9.90 3.42 -28.98
C ASP A 170 -10.62 2.13 -29.41
N GLU A 171 -10.96 1.98 -30.71
CA GLU A 171 -10.67 0.76 -31.49
C GLU A 171 -11.27 0.76 -32.91
N ARG A 172 -10.37 0.57 -33.89
CA ARG A 172 -10.48 -0.17 -35.18
C ARG A 172 -11.03 0.49 -36.45
N GLU A 173 -10.13 0.65 -37.43
CA GLU A 173 -10.17 -0.06 -38.73
C GLU A 173 -8.80 0.10 -39.44
N LEU A 174 -7.92 -0.90 -39.41
CA LEU A 174 -7.71 -1.95 -40.42
C LEU A 174 -7.51 -1.46 -41.89
N ALA A 175 -6.29 -1.74 -42.37
CA ALA A 175 -5.93 -2.18 -43.72
C ALA A 175 -5.87 -1.14 -44.87
N THR A 176 -4.64 -0.67 -45.10
CA THR A 176 -4.11 -0.27 -46.42
C THR A 176 -4.05 -1.44 -47.41
N VAL A 177 -4.73 -1.29 -48.55
CA VAL A 177 -4.56 -1.99 -49.86
C VAL A 177 -5.03 -0.96 -50.91
N SER A 178 -4.42 -0.67 -52.06
CA SER A 178 -3.18 -1.00 -52.77
C SER A 178 -3.07 0.02 -53.94
N ALA A 179 -1.82 0.41 -54.27
CA ALA A 179 -1.20 0.89 -55.53
C ALA A 179 -1.97 1.71 -56.60
N PRO A 180 -1.21 2.52 -57.36
CA PRO A 180 -1.33 2.40 -58.82
C PRO A 180 0.01 2.37 -59.57
N ALA A 181 0.04 1.54 -60.62
CA ALA A 181 0.57 1.88 -61.94
C ALA A 181 -0.40 1.31 -62.98
#